data_AF-A0A3C0KG25-F1
#
_entry.id   AF-A0A3C0KG25-F1
#
_cell.length_a   1.000
_cell.length_b   1.000
_cell.length_c   1.000
_cell.angle_alpha   90.00
_cell.angle_beta   90.00
_cell.angle_gamma   90.00
#
_symmetry.space_group_name_H-M   'P 1'
#
loop_
_entity.id
_entity.type
_entity.pdbx_description
1 polymer ?
#
loop_
_entity_poly.entity_id
_entity_poly.type
_entity_poly.pdbx_seq_one_letter_code
_entity_poly.pdbx_strand_id
1 'polypeptide(L)'
;MKNNIRRSALILAVAAGTLALSACQNLSSPTVRFDRQVNYGDAKAVELVTNEFGSTDLQMIAEKMTGGLLETGIFQGRPTVTISTVKNKTSEYIDTT
;
A
#
# COMPACT_ATOMS: atom_id res chain seq x y z
N MET A 1 41.24 32.61 30.15
CA MET A 1 40.43 32.76 28.91
C MET A 1 40.44 31.52 28.01
N LYS A 2 41.58 30.83 27.79
CA LYS A 2 41.70 29.68 26.86
C LYS A 2 40.88 28.42 27.24
N ASN A 3 40.60 28.22 28.53
CA ASN A 3 39.85 27.04 29.01
C ASN A 3 38.33 27.15 28.78
N ASN A 4 37.78 28.37 28.78
CA ASN A 4 36.34 28.59 28.53
C ASN A 4 36.01 28.40 27.05
N ILE A 5 36.92 28.78 26.15
CA ILE A 5 36.78 28.57 24.70
C ILE A 5 36.77 27.07 24.35
N ARG A 6 37.62 26.27 25.01
CA ARG A 6 37.65 24.81 24.83
C ARG A 6 36.37 24.13 25.34
N ARG A 7 35.82 24.59 26.47
CA ARG A 7 34.56 24.09 27.03
C ARG A 7 33.36 24.44 26.15
N SER A 8 33.29 25.68 25.66
CA SER A 8 32.23 26.09 24.72
C SER A 8 32.31 25.34 23.40
N ALA A 9 33.51 25.09 22.87
CA ALA A 9 33.69 24.29 21.64
C ALA A 9 33.24 22.84 21.83
N LEU A 10 33.50 22.25 23.00
CA LEU A 10 33.09 20.87 23.32
C LEU A 10 31.58 20.75 23.50
N ILE A 11 30.93 21.75 24.10
CA ILE A 11 29.46 21.82 24.20
C ILE A 11 28.81 21.97 22.82
N LEU A 12 29.39 22.80 21.95
CA LEU A 12 28.88 23.00 20.59
C LEU A 12 28.98 21.73 19.73
N ALA A 13 30.07 20.97 19.89
CA ALA A 13 30.26 19.70 19.19
C ALA A 13 29.26 18.63 19.62
N VAL A 14 28.94 18.55 20.92
CA VAL A 14 27.95 17.59 21.44
C VAL A 14 26.54 17.97 20.98
N ALA A 15 26.18 19.26 21.00
CA ALA A 15 24.88 19.74 20.52
C ALA A 15 24.67 19.48 19.01
N ALA A 16 25.72 19.64 18.21
CA ALA A 16 25.68 19.31 16.78
C ALA A 16 25.52 17.80 16.53
N GLY A 17 26.16 16.96 17.34
CA GLY A 17 26.04 15.51 17.25
C GLY A 17 24.63 14.98 17.54
N THR A 18 23.94 15.55 18.52
CA THR A 18 22.56 15.13 18.86
C THR A 18 21.54 15.47 17.78
N LEU A 19 21.75 16.54 17.00
CA LEU A 19 20.87 16.92 15.90
C LEU A 19 21.04 16.02 14.67
N ALA A 20 22.23 15.46 14.46
CA ALA A 20 22.50 14.56 13.35
C ALA A 20 21.85 13.18 13.52
N LEU A 21 21.72 12.67 14.76
CA LEU A 21 21.13 11.35 15.02
C LEU A 21 19.59 11.33 14.89
N SER A 22 18.89 12.46 15.05
CA SER A 22 17.43 12.51 14.91
C SER A 22 16.91 12.48 13.46
N ALA A 23 17.81 12.55 12.46
CA ALA A 23 17.44 12.57 11.05
C ALA A 23 17.13 11.18 10.46
N CYS A 24 17.43 10.08 11.17
CA CYS A 24 17.24 8.71 10.67
C CYS A 24 15.90 8.05 11.10
N GLN A 25 14.88 8.82 11.51
CA GLN A 25 13.61 8.25 11.99
C GLN A 25 12.60 7.88 10.89
N ASN A 26 12.88 8.20 9.62
CA ASN A 26 12.03 7.83 8.48
C ASN A 26 12.47 6.51 7.84
N LEU A 27 12.74 5.49 8.64
CA LEU A 27 12.86 4.14 8.11
C LEU A 27 11.44 3.56 8.01
N SER A 28 10.83 3.75 6.84
CA SER A 28 9.57 3.14 6.44
C SER A 28 9.72 1.62 6.35
N SER A 29 9.81 0.95 7.50
CA SER A 29 9.74 -0.50 7.57
C SER A 29 8.31 -0.93 7.30
N PRO A 30 8.04 -1.77 6.29
CA PRO A 30 6.69 -2.26 6.04
C PRO A 30 6.33 -3.23 7.17
N THR A 31 5.59 -2.76 8.17
CA THR A 31 5.00 -3.62 9.18
C THR A 31 3.86 -4.39 8.53
N VAL A 32 4.06 -5.69 8.28
CA VAL A 32 2.97 -6.61 7.92
C VAL A 32 2.04 -6.69 9.13
N ARG A 33 0.94 -5.93 9.09
CA ARG A 33 -0.09 -5.97 10.13
C ARG A 33 -1.02 -7.14 9.82
N PHE A 34 -1.16 -8.05 10.78
CA PHE A 34 -2.06 -9.22 10.71
C PHE A 34 -3.53 -8.89 10.98
N ASP A 35 -3.83 -7.62 11.24
CA ASP A 35 -5.20 -7.15 11.32
C ASP A 35 -5.66 -6.81 9.90
N ARG A 36 -6.77 -7.41 9.44
CA ARG A 36 -7.35 -7.19 8.10
C ARG A 36 -7.97 -5.78 8.00
N GLN A 37 -7.18 -4.75 8.26
CA GLN A 37 -7.59 -3.38 8.08
C GLN A 37 -7.44 -3.02 6.60
N VAL A 38 -8.53 -3.21 5.86
CA VAL A 38 -8.67 -2.70 4.49
C VAL A 38 -8.71 -1.18 4.54
N ASN A 39 -7.55 -0.56 4.36
CA ASN A 39 -7.45 0.88 4.22
C ASN A 39 -7.76 1.27 2.77
N TYR A 40 -8.94 1.85 2.55
CA TYR A 40 -9.28 2.42 1.26
C TYR A 40 -8.46 3.70 1.06
N GLY A 41 -7.31 3.56 0.40
CA GLY A 41 -6.49 4.69 -0.03
C GLY A 41 -7.22 5.58 -1.04
N ASP A 42 -6.63 6.75 -1.34
CA ASP A 42 -7.14 7.63 -2.38
C ASP A 42 -7.06 6.95 -3.76
N ALA A 43 -8.22 6.72 -4.39
CA ALA A 43 -8.34 6.09 -5.70
C ALA A 43 -7.69 6.92 -6.84
N LYS A 44 -7.29 8.17 -6.58
CA LYS A 44 -6.60 9.04 -7.53
C LYS A 44 -5.09 9.18 -7.26
N ALA A 45 -4.58 8.56 -6.19
CA ALA A 45 -3.15 8.56 -5.92
C ALA A 45 -2.41 7.80 -7.03
N VAL A 46 -1.38 8.44 -7.61
CA VAL A 46 -0.52 7.79 -8.60
C VAL A 46 0.29 6.71 -7.91
N GLU A 47 0.04 5.45 -8.25
CA GLU A 47 0.79 4.34 -7.67
C GLU A 47 2.20 4.25 -8.24
N LEU A 48 3.15 3.92 -7.36
CA LEU A 48 4.53 3.68 -7.74
C LEU A 48 4.61 2.35 -8.50
N VAL A 49 5.43 2.30 -9.54
CA VAL A 49 5.72 1.03 -10.27
C VAL A 49 6.49 0.12 -9.32
N THR A 50 5.82 -0.89 -8.81
CA THR A 50 6.40 -1.92 -7.95
C THR A 50 5.96 -3.29 -8.47
N ASN A 51 6.63 -4.36 -8.04
CA ASN A 51 6.23 -5.73 -8.39
C ASN A 51 5.05 -6.24 -7.54
N GLU A 52 4.54 -5.41 -6.63
CA GLU A 52 3.41 -5.73 -5.76
C GLU A 52 2.10 -5.32 -6.42
N PHE A 53 1.03 -6.07 -6.14
CA PHE A 53 -0.30 -5.74 -6.67
C PHE A 53 -0.76 -4.39 -6.15
N GLY A 54 -0.81 -3.40 -7.05
CA GLY A 54 -1.35 -2.08 -6.77
C GLY A 54 -2.88 -2.02 -6.90
N SER A 55 -3.50 -1.00 -6.31
CA SER A 55 -4.91 -0.69 -6.52
C SER A 55 -5.24 -0.38 -7.98
N THR A 56 -4.29 0.14 -8.76
CA THR A 56 -4.44 0.36 -10.21
C THR A 56 -4.56 -0.96 -10.96
N ASP A 57 -3.75 -1.96 -10.59
CA ASP A 57 -3.81 -3.28 -11.21
C ASP A 57 -5.11 -4.00 -10.86
N LEU A 58 -5.52 -3.94 -9.59
CA LEU A 58 -6.79 -4.51 -9.15
C LEU A 58 -7.98 -3.84 -9.86
N GLN A 59 -7.96 -2.51 -10.00
CA GLN A 59 -8.98 -1.76 -10.74
C GLN A 59 -9.00 -2.17 -12.23
N MET A 60 -7.84 -2.25 -12.88
CA MET A 60 -7.75 -2.61 -14.28
C MET A 60 -8.22 -4.05 -14.55
N ILE A 61 -7.89 -4.99 -13.65
CA ILE A 61 -8.39 -6.37 -13.72
C ILE A 61 -9.91 -6.40 -13.53
N ALA A 62 -10.43 -5.66 -12.56
CA ALA A 62 -11.88 -5.57 -12.33
C ALA A 62 -12.63 -4.98 -13.53
N GLU A 63 -12.12 -3.89 -14.12
CA GLU A 63 -12.69 -3.27 -15.33
C GLU A 63 -12.69 -4.23 -16.51
N LYS A 64 -11.58 -4.93 -16.76
CA LYS A 64 -11.51 -5.91 -17.86
C LYS A 64 -12.46 -7.08 -17.66
N MET A 65 -12.56 -7.61 -16.44
CA MET A 65 -13.47 -8.72 -16.13
C MET A 65 -14.95 -8.31 -16.26
N THR A 66 -15.31 -7.14 -15.75
CA THR A 66 -16.68 -6.62 -15.86
C THR A 66 -17.03 -6.19 -17.28
N GLY A 67 -16.09 -5.59 -18.02
CA GLY A 67 -16.24 -5.26 -19.43
C GLY A 67 -16.53 -6.50 -20.28
N GLY A 68 -15.72 -7.56 -20.14
CA GLY A 68 -15.94 -8.82 -20.86
C GLY A 68 -17.28 -9.49 -20.50
N LEU A 69 -17.73 -9.33 -19.25
CA LEU A 69 -19.06 -9.78 -18.84
C LEU A 69 -20.18 -9.02 -19.57
N LEU A 70 -20.07 -7.70 -19.73
CA LEU A 70 -21.07 -6.88 -20.43
C LEU A 70 -21.09 -7.14 -21.94
N GLU A 71 -19.95 -7.46 -22.54
CA GLU A 71 -19.83 -7.81 -23.96
C GLU A 71 -20.58 -9.09 -24.33
N THR A 72 -20.82 -9.99 -23.37
CA THR A 72 -21.57 -11.24 -23.60
C THR A 72 -23.03 -11.01 -24.02
N GLY A 73 -23.54 -9.78 -23.88
CA GLY A 73 -24.88 -9.38 -24.32
C GLY A 73 -26.01 -9.86 -23.42
N ILE A 74 -25.70 -10.66 -22.39
CA ILE A 74 -26.71 -11.19 -21.45
C ILE A 74 -27.33 -10.10 -20.58
N PHE A 75 -26.76 -8.89 -20.52
CA PHE A 75 -27.26 -7.77 -19.70
C PHE A 75 -28.16 -6.79 -20.46
N GLN A 76 -28.47 -7.06 -21.74
CA GLN A 76 -29.43 -6.27 -22.50
C GLN A 76 -30.83 -6.39 -21.87
N GLY A 77 -31.48 -5.25 -21.59
CA GLY A 77 -32.81 -5.22 -20.99
C GLY A 77 -32.85 -5.45 -19.46
N ARG A 78 -31.71 -5.37 -18.76
CA ARG A 78 -31.60 -5.48 -17.28
C ARG A 78 -32.23 -6.76 -16.70
N PRO A 79 -31.77 -7.96 -17.12
CA PRO A 79 -32.31 -9.20 -16.59
C PRO A 79 -31.86 -9.48 -15.16
N THR A 80 -32.61 -10.35 -14.48
CA THR A 80 -32.20 -10.90 -13.18
C THR A 80 -31.27 -12.09 -13.42
N VAL A 81 -30.07 -12.04 -12.85
CA VAL A 81 -29.04 -13.07 -13.00
C VAL A 81 -28.81 -13.74 -11.66
N THR A 82 -28.83 -15.06 -11.63
CA THR A 82 -28.43 -15.84 -10.44
C THR A 82 -26.96 -16.17 -10.54
N ILE A 83 -26.18 -15.74 -9.55
CA ILE A 83 -24.74 -16.00 -9.48
C ILE A 83 -24.53 -17.25 -8.64
N SER A 84 -23.77 -18.21 -9.15
CA SER A 84 -23.36 -19.40 -8.41
C SER A 84 -22.06 -19.15 -7.65
N THR A 85 -21.82 -19.94 -6.60
CA THR A 85 -20.57 -19.89 -5.83
C THR A 85 -19.37 -20.18 -6.73
N VAL A 86 -18.30 -19.40 -6.55
CA VAL A 86 -17.07 -19.53 -7.33
C VAL A 86 -16.35 -20.83 -6.93
N LYS A 87 -15.86 -21.59 -7.91
CA LYS A 87 -15.04 -22.78 -7.66
C LYS A 87 -13.56 -22.40 -7.69
N ASN A 88 -12.87 -22.55 -6.57
CA ASN A 88 -11.42 -22.38 -6.53
C ASN A 88 -10.71 -23.47 -7.36
N LYS A 89 -9.81 -23.04 -8.25
CA LYS A 89 -8.97 -23.90 -9.10
C LYS A 89 -7.47 -23.65 -8.90
N THR A 90 -7.08 -22.85 -7.91
CA THR A 90 -5.68 -22.59 -7.61
C THR A 90 -5.14 -23.65 -6.65
N SER A 91 -3.82 -23.63 -6.43
CA SER A 91 -3.16 -24.49 -5.44
C SER A 91 -3.32 -23.99 -4.00
N GLU A 92 -3.85 -22.78 -3.81
CA GLU A 92 -3.94 -22.12 -2.52
C GLU A 92 -5.40 -22.06 -2.04
N TYR A 93 -5.60 -22.12 -0.72
CA TYR A 93 -6.95 -21.99 -0.15
C TYR A 93 -7.49 -20.57 -0.33
N ILE A 94 -8.65 -20.48 -0.96
CA ILE A 94 -9.44 -19.26 -1.08
C ILE A 94 -10.84 -19.62 -0.62
N ASP A 95 -11.36 -18.85 0.32
CA ASP A 95 -12.74 -18.97 0.75
C ASP A 95 -13.66 -18.43 -0.35
N THR A 96 -14.46 -19.30 -0.92
CA THR A 96 -15.42 -18.97 -1.98
C THR A 96 -16.87 -19.22 -1.56
N THR A 97 -17.10 -19.40 -0.26
CA THR A 97 -18.42 -19.63 0.34
C THR A 97 -19.14 -18.34 0.70
#